data_AF-A0A3B0RBU1-F1
#
_entry.id   AF-A0A3B0RBU1-F1
#
_cell.length_a   1.000
_cell.length_b   1.000
_cell.length_c   1.000
_cell.angle_alpha   90.00
_cell.angle_beta   90.00
_cell.angle_gamma   90.00
#
_symmetry.space_group_name_H-M   'P 1'
#
loop_
_entity.id
_entity.type
_entity.pdbx_description
1 polymer ?
#
loop_
_entity_poly.entity_id
_entity_poly.type
_entity_poly.pdbx_seq_one_letter_code
_entity_poly.pdbx_strand_id
1 'polypeptide(L)'
;MALLSRTRPLAMPHLDRRMVLGVVLAAVAAGFVLILTQPAATTPVLVAGADLPAGTPLGQLDLEVRRVTSPEGLVVGDSVGDLNEWVLSVPVSAGEPLVPSLLVPPAVLDASEAFALTLDRSHAVQGKITVGDYVDVLL
;
A
#
# COMPACT_ATOMS: atom_id res chain seq x y z
N MET A 1 -31.99 -38.55 51.26
CA MET A 1 -31.34 -37.22 51.30
C MET A 1 -32.01 -36.33 50.25
N ALA A 2 -32.86 -35.39 50.66
CA ALA A 2 -33.54 -34.48 49.74
C ALA A 2 -32.79 -33.12 49.73
N LEU A 3 -32.20 -32.77 48.59
CA LEU A 3 -31.64 -31.43 48.35
C LEU A 3 -32.78 -30.46 48.04
N LEU A 4 -33.08 -29.55 48.96
CA LEU A 4 -33.94 -28.39 48.71
C LEU A 4 -33.10 -27.30 48.03
N SER A 5 -33.24 -27.17 46.71
CA SER A 5 -32.71 -26.04 45.94
C SER A 5 -33.52 -24.78 46.25
N ARG A 6 -32.91 -23.87 47.02
CA ARG A 6 -33.48 -22.56 47.34
C ARG A 6 -33.31 -21.64 46.13
N THR A 7 -34.31 -21.56 45.25
CA THR A 7 -34.35 -20.54 44.20
C THR A 7 -34.56 -19.17 44.84
N ARG A 8 -33.52 -18.33 44.80
CA ARG A 8 -33.59 -16.95 45.27
C ARG A 8 -34.35 -16.16 44.19
N PRO A 9 -35.53 -15.57 44.48
CA PRO A 9 -36.24 -14.79 43.49
C PRO A 9 -35.38 -13.58 43.13
N LEU A 10 -35.05 -13.44 41.84
CA LEU A 10 -34.43 -12.23 41.29
C LEU A 10 -35.48 -11.11 41.43
N ALA A 11 -35.31 -10.25 42.43
CA ALA A 11 -36.12 -9.05 42.57
C ALA A 11 -35.94 -8.20 41.31
N MET A 12 -37.04 -7.96 40.57
CA MET A 12 -37.00 -7.11 39.39
C MET A 12 -36.62 -5.69 39.80
N PRO A 13 -35.57 -5.09 39.20
CA PRO A 13 -35.18 -3.73 39.52
C PRO A 13 -36.33 -2.78 39.18
N HIS A 14 -36.73 -1.97 40.16
CA HIS A 14 -37.69 -0.89 39.90
C HIS A 14 -37.03 0.16 39.00
N LEU A 15 -37.61 0.35 37.82
CA LEU A 15 -37.13 1.26 36.81
C LEU A 15 -37.44 2.71 37.23
N ASP A 16 -36.54 3.33 37.99
CA ASP A 16 -36.61 4.76 38.34
C ASP A 16 -36.04 5.62 37.20
N ARG A 17 -36.55 6.85 37.03
CA ARG A 17 -35.99 7.86 36.11
C ARG A 17 -34.49 8.08 36.32
N ARG A 18 -34.02 7.97 37.56
CA ARG A 18 -32.58 8.05 37.90
C ARG A 18 -31.78 6.90 37.29
N MET A 19 -32.35 5.68 37.29
CA MET A 19 -31.74 4.52 36.67
C MET A 19 -31.72 4.68 35.15
N VAL A 20 -32.82 5.15 34.54
CA VAL A 20 -32.88 5.45 33.10
C VAL A 20 -31.83 6.49 32.71
N LEU A 21 -31.71 7.59 33.47
CA LEU A 21 -30.70 8.62 33.22
C LEU A 21 -29.28 8.07 33.34
N GLY A 22 -29.01 7.24 34.36
CA GLY A 22 -27.72 6.58 34.53
C GLY A 22 -27.37 5.66 33.36
N VAL A 23 -28.33 4.87 32.88
CA VAL A 23 -28.16 4.00 31.71
C VAL A 23 -27.89 4.81 30.44
N VAL A 24 -28.62 5.91 30.23
CA VAL A 24 -28.40 6.81 29.08
C VAL A 24 -27.00 7.43 29.13
N LEU A 25 -26.59 7.96 30.28
CA LEU A 25 -25.25 8.55 30.44
C LEU A 25 -24.15 7.51 30.25
N ALA A 26 -24.35 6.29 30.77
CA ALA A 26 -23.41 5.18 30.56
C ALA A 26 -23.31 4.80 29.07
N ALA A 27 -24.43 4.75 28.35
CA ALA A 27 -24.44 4.47 26.91
C ALA A 27 -23.72 5.56 26.11
N VAL A 28 -23.93 6.84 26.46
CA VAL A 28 -23.24 7.98 25.84
C VAL A 28 -21.74 7.91 26.10
N ALA A 29 -21.32 7.68 27.34
CA ALA A 29 -19.92 7.55 27.71
C ALA A 29 -19.25 6.36 26.98
N ALA A 30 -19.92 5.21 26.93
CA ALA A 30 -19.45 4.05 26.17
C ALA A 30 -19.31 4.35 24.67
N GLY A 31 -20.28 5.08 24.09
CA GLY A 31 -20.21 5.55 22.71
C GLY A 31 -19.02 6.47 22.46
N PHE A 32 -18.75 7.41 23.37
CA PHE A 32 -17.57 8.27 23.30
C PHE A 32 -16.27 7.48 23.34
N VAL A 33 -16.16 6.51 24.27
CA VAL A 33 -14.98 5.64 24.33
C VAL A 33 -14.79 4.92 23.01
N LEU A 34 -15.86 4.29 22.48
CA LEU A 34 -15.79 3.58 21.20
C LEU A 34 -15.34 4.48 20.05
N ILE A 35 -15.81 5.72 19.98
CA ILE A 35 -15.44 6.69 18.94
C ILE A 35 -13.98 7.17 19.11
N LEU A 36 -13.57 7.47 20.34
CA LEU A 36 -12.24 8.03 20.64
C LEU A 36 -11.13 6.97 20.60
N THR A 37 -11.47 5.70 20.78
CA THR A 37 -10.51 4.58 20.75
C THR A 37 -10.53 3.82 19.42
N GLN A 38 -11.17 4.34 18.37
CA GLN A 38 -11.10 3.69 17.06
C GLN A 38 -9.65 3.66 16.57
N PRO A 39 -9.14 2.49 16.15
CA PRO A 39 -7.83 2.42 15.52
C PRO A 39 -7.79 3.33 14.29
N ALA A 40 -6.64 3.98 14.05
CA ALA A 40 -6.44 4.74 12.81
C ALA A 40 -6.67 3.81 11.60
N ALA A 41 -7.43 4.29 10.62
CA ALA A 41 -7.61 3.56 9.38
C ALA A 41 -6.25 3.35 8.71
N THR A 42 -5.97 2.12 8.28
CA THR A 42 -4.73 1.77 7.58
C THR A 42 -5.03 1.25 6.19
N THR A 43 -4.24 1.67 5.22
CA THR A 43 -4.35 1.31 3.82
C THR A 43 -3.20 0.38 3.42
N PRO A 44 -3.46 -0.72 2.69
CA PRO A 44 -2.44 -1.62 2.17
C PRO A 44 -1.66 -0.94 1.02
N VAL A 45 -0.33 -0.97 1.09
CA VAL A 45 0.56 -0.45 0.06
C VAL A 45 1.61 -1.50 -0.30
N LEU A 46 2.05 -1.48 -1.55
CA LEU A 46 3.10 -2.37 -2.05
C LEU A 46 4.48 -1.86 -1.63
N VAL A 47 5.30 -2.77 -1.13
CA VAL A 47 6.64 -2.53 -0.62
C VAL A 47 7.59 -3.57 -1.21
N ALA A 48 8.83 -3.20 -1.45
CA ALA A 48 9.86 -4.15 -1.85
C ALA A 48 10.13 -5.18 -0.74
N GLY A 49 9.96 -6.47 -1.02
CA GLY A 49 10.31 -7.57 -0.09
C GLY A 49 11.82 -7.83 -0.05
N ALA A 50 12.48 -7.62 -1.18
CA ALA A 50 13.93 -7.70 -1.35
C ALA A 50 14.43 -6.50 -2.19
N ASP A 51 15.75 -6.42 -2.42
CA ASP A 51 16.29 -5.43 -3.35
C ASP A 51 15.79 -5.75 -4.78
N LEU A 52 15.05 -4.81 -5.36
CA LEU A 52 14.39 -4.98 -6.65
C LEU A 52 15.24 -4.38 -7.76
N PRO A 53 15.55 -5.14 -8.81
CA PRO A 53 16.23 -4.62 -9.99
C PRO A 53 15.29 -3.75 -10.86
N ALA A 54 15.87 -2.77 -11.56
CA ALA A 54 15.19 -2.05 -12.62
C ALA A 54 14.93 -2.95 -13.84
N GLY A 55 14.00 -2.55 -14.71
CA GLY A 55 13.70 -3.20 -15.98
C GLY A 55 12.93 -4.52 -15.86
N THR A 56 12.55 -4.93 -14.65
CA THR A 56 11.84 -6.19 -14.41
C THR A 56 10.34 -5.94 -14.18
N PRO A 57 9.43 -6.76 -14.76
CA PRO A 57 8.00 -6.68 -14.49
C PRO A 57 7.69 -6.93 -13.02
N LEU A 58 6.75 -6.16 -12.44
CA LEU A 58 6.38 -6.28 -11.02
C LEU A 58 5.89 -7.68 -10.65
N GLY A 59 5.26 -8.41 -11.58
CA GLY A 59 4.81 -9.79 -11.37
C GLY A 59 5.92 -10.81 -11.10
N GLN A 60 7.16 -10.45 -11.42
CA GLN A 60 8.34 -11.31 -11.23
C GLN A 60 9.19 -10.87 -10.03
N LEU A 61 8.80 -9.78 -9.36
CA LEU A 61 9.53 -9.18 -8.25
C LEU A 61 8.97 -9.66 -6.91
N ASP A 62 9.83 -9.68 -5.90
CA ASP A 62 9.45 -10.01 -4.54
C ASP A 62 8.83 -8.78 -3.86
N LEU A 63 7.50 -8.74 -3.80
CA LEU A 63 6.72 -7.62 -3.28
C LEU A 63 5.93 -8.04 -2.05
N GLU A 64 5.98 -7.19 -1.03
CA GLU A 64 5.24 -7.34 0.22
C GLU A 64 4.14 -6.28 0.33
N VAL A 65 3.15 -6.57 1.18
CA VAL A 65 2.07 -5.64 1.50
C VAL A 65 2.26 -5.10 2.90
N ARG A 66 2.36 -3.77 3.03
CA ARG A 66 2.43 -3.09 4.33
C ARG A 66 1.21 -2.21 4.53
N ARG A 67 0.68 -2.15 5.75
CA ARG A 67 -0.44 -1.27 6.10
C ARG A 67 0.08 0.04 6.67
N VAL A 68 -0.30 1.16 6.07
CA VAL A 68 0.13 2.51 6.46
C VAL A 68 -1.06 3.44 6.69
N THR A 69 -0.91 4.43 7.56
CA THR A 69 -1.97 5.42 7.84
C THR A 69 -2.03 6.54 6.79
N SER A 70 -0.93 6.77 6.07
CA SER A 70 -0.79 7.82 5.05
C SER A 70 -0.33 7.20 3.73
N PRO A 71 -1.25 6.74 2.87
CA PRO A 71 -0.92 6.08 1.60
C PRO A 71 -0.65 7.06 0.44
N GLU A 72 -0.62 8.37 0.71
CA GLU A 72 -0.48 9.40 -0.32
C GLU A 72 0.84 9.27 -1.09
N GLY A 73 0.73 9.22 -2.43
CA GLY A 73 1.88 9.03 -3.31
C GLY A 73 2.41 7.60 -3.39
N LEU A 74 1.85 6.65 -2.63
CA LEU A 74 2.26 5.24 -2.64
C LEU A 74 1.36 4.41 -3.56
N VAL A 75 1.88 3.28 -4.01
CA VAL A 75 1.10 2.29 -4.77
C VAL A 75 0.24 1.50 -3.79
N VAL A 76 -1.07 1.80 -3.79
CA VAL A 76 -2.07 1.14 -2.94
C VAL A 76 -2.49 -0.18 -3.57
N GLY A 77 -2.45 -1.27 -2.79
CA GLY A 77 -2.86 -2.58 -3.27
C GLY A 77 -2.61 -3.70 -2.26
N ASP A 78 -3.49 -4.70 -2.29
CA ASP A 78 -3.35 -5.95 -1.53
C ASP A 78 -2.52 -7.01 -2.28
N SER A 79 -2.22 -6.75 -3.56
CA SER A 79 -1.40 -7.57 -4.44
C SER A 79 -1.01 -6.75 -5.67
N VAL A 80 -0.11 -7.29 -6.50
CA VAL A 80 0.33 -6.64 -7.74
C VAL A 80 -0.82 -6.49 -8.75
N GLY A 81 -1.73 -7.48 -8.84
CA GLY A 81 -2.96 -7.39 -9.63
C GLY A 81 -2.75 -6.86 -11.05
N ASP A 82 -3.43 -5.75 -11.38
CA ASP A 82 -3.37 -5.12 -12.70
C ASP A 82 -2.00 -4.52 -13.05
N LEU A 83 -1.10 -4.38 -12.07
CA LEU A 83 0.25 -3.86 -12.27
C LEU A 83 1.25 -4.95 -12.65
N ASN A 84 0.82 -6.19 -12.87
CA ASN A 84 1.70 -7.35 -13.06
C ASN A 84 2.71 -7.17 -14.21
N GLU A 85 2.28 -6.51 -15.29
CA GLU A 85 3.10 -6.25 -16.49
C GLU A 85 3.81 -4.89 -16.46
N TRP A 86 3.59 -4.09 -15.42
CA TRP A 86 4.29 -2.81 -15.27
C TRP A 86 5.74 -3.07 -14.89
N VAL A 87 6.62 -2.20 -15.36
CA VAL A 87 8.07 -2.35 -15.18
C VAL A 87 8.60 -1.28 -14.24
N LEU A 88 9.53 -1.67 -13.39
CA LEU A 88 10.22 -0.75 -12.49
C LEU A 88 11.34 0.00 -13.26
N SER A 89 11.32 1.33 -13.27
CA SER A 89 12.29 2.15 -13.99
C SER A 89 13.65 2.28 -13.30
N VAL A 90 13.70 2.15 -11.97
CA VAL A 90 14.91 2.29 -11.16
C VAL A 90 14.98 1.20 -10.09
N PRO A 91 16.16 0.82 -9.60
CA PRO A 91 16.25 -0.14 -8.51
C PRO A 91 15.61 0.41 -7.24
N VAL A 92 14.98 -0.47 -6.45
CA VAL A 92 14.33 -0.12 -5.17
C VAL A 92 14.88 -1.03 -4.07
N SER A 93 15.23 -0.46 -2.93
CA SER A 93 15.80 -1.25 -1.84
C SER A 93 14.73 -2.00 -1.05
N ALA A 94 15.13 -3.11 -0.44
CA ALA A 94 14.26 -3.90 0.43
C ALA A 94 13.60 -3.02 1.51
N GLY A 95 12.29 -3.18 1.69
CA GLY A 95 11.48 -2.47 2.66
C GLY A 95 11.01 -1.08 2.24
N GLU A 96 11.41 -0.60 1.07
CA GLU A 96 11.00 0.69 0.51
C GLU A 96 9.64 0.59 -0.21
N PRO A 97 8.71 1.54 0.04
CA PRO A 97 7.40 1.52 -0.61
C PRO A 97 7.48 1.93 -2.08
N LEU A 98 6.66 1.29 -2.91
CA LEU A 98 6.58 1.63 -4.32
C LEU A 98 5.81 2.94 -4.50
N VAL A 99 6.29 3.78 -5.42
CA VAL A 99 5.61 5.01 -5.83
C VAL A 99 5.30 4.97 -7.33
N PRO A 100 4.17 5.54 -7.78
CA PRO A 100 3.74 5.45 -9.18
C PRO A 100 4.76 6.00 -10.18
N SER A 101 5.58 6.99 -9.80
CA SER A 101 6.60 7.59 -10.66
C SER A 101 7.75 6.64 -11.01
N LEU A 102 7.90 5.53 -10.29
CA LEU A 102 8.90 4.51 -10.62
C LEU A 102 8.37 3.49 -11.63
N LEU A 103 7.06 3.50 -11.92
CA LEU A 103 6.42 2.46 -12.72
C LEU A 103 6.23 2.92 -14.16
N VAL A 104 6.63 2.07 -15.09
CA VAL A 104 6.46 2.26 -16.53
C VAL A 104 5.36 1.34 -17.02
N PRO A 105 4.31 1.87 -17.67
CA PRO A 105 3.23 1.05 -18.22
C PRO A 105 3.70 0.27 -19.46
N PRO A 106 3.19 -0.96 -19.67
CA PRO A 106 3.63 -1.83 -20.76
C PRO A 106 3.41 -1.21 -22.15
N ALA A 107 2.32 -0.47 -22.35
CA ALA A 107 2.03 0.20 -23.63
C ALA A 107 3.11 1.22 -24.06
N VAL A 108 3.86 1.80 -23.12
CA VAL A 108 4.98 2.71 -23.45
C VAL A 108 6.21 1.91 -23.89
N LEU A 109 6.42 0.72 -23.31
CA LEU A 109 7.52 -0.17 -23.69
C LEU A 109 7.31 -0.71 -25.12
N ASP A 110 6.11 -1.15 -25.44
CA ASP A 110 5.74 -1.62 -26.79
C ASP A 110 5.89 -0.51 -27.85
N ALA A 111 5.64 0.74 -27.47
CA ALA A 111 5.82 1.89 -28.36
C ALA A 111 7.30 2.32 -28.49
N SER A 112 8.14 2.04 -27.49
CA SER A 112 9.57 2.41 -27.47
C SER A 112 10.40 1.59 -28.44
N GLU A 113 10.04 0.32 -28.69
CA GLU A 113 10.70 -0.53 -29.71
C GLU A 113 10.71 0.10 -31.12
N ALA A 114 9.86 1.11 -31.37
CA ALA A 114 9.79 1.81 -32.65
C ALA A 114 10.64 3.09 -32.77
N PHE A 115 11.29 3.58 -31.69
CA PHE A 115 12.10 4.80 -31.75
C PHE A 115 13.57 4.53 -32.09
N ALA A 116 13.81 4.09 -33.34
CA ALA A 116 15.11 4.28 -33.97
C ALA A 116 15.27 5.78 -34.31
N LEU A 117 15.80 6.58 -33.37
CA LEU A 117 16.20 7.95 -33.64
C LEU A 117 17.37 7.93 -34.62
N THR A 118 17.06 8.03 -35.92
CA THR A 118 18.05 8.25 -36.97
C THR A 118 18.55 9.68 -36.80
N LEU A 119 19.62 9.87 -36.03
CA LEU A 119 20.34 11.14 -36.02
C LEU A 119 20.97 11.33 -37.39
N ASP A 120 20.57 12.40 -38.08
CA ASP A 120 21.27 12.86 -39.26
C ASP A 120 22.73 13.11 -38.89
N ARG A 121 23.67 12.66 -39.73
CA ARG A 121 25.11 12.76 -39.48
C ARG A 121 25.56 14.22 -39.30
N SER A 122 24.78 15.20 -39.78
CA SER A 122 24.97 16.63 -39.55
C SER A 122 24.60 17.12 -38.14
N HIS A 123 23.80 16.36 -37.39
CA HIS A 123 23.38 16.64 -36.01
C HIS A 123 23.99 15.68 -34.98
N ALA A 124 24.66 14.61 -35.42
CA ALA A 124 25.58 13.85 -34.59
C ALA A 124 26.75 14.77 -34.20
N VAL A 125 26.76 15.22 -32.95
CA VAL A 125 27.85 16.04 -32.40
C VAL A 125 29.18 15.34 -32.68
N GLN A 126 30.18 16.13 -33.14
CA GLN A 126 31.55 15.75 -33.51
C GLN A 126 32.40 15.17 -32.35
N GLY A 127 31.85 14.26 -31.55
CA GLY A 127 32.63 13.43 -30.64
C GLY A 127 33.32 12.34 -31.44
N LYS A 128 34.65 12.39 -31.54
CA LYS A 128 35.44 11.25 -32.03
C LYS A 128 35.36 10.14 -30.99
N ILE A 129 34.47 9.18 -31.21
CA ILE A 129 34.38 7.99 -30.35
C ILE A 129 35.66 7.18 -30.55
N THR A 130 36.44 7.07 -29.49
CA THR A 130 37.68 6.30 -29.44
C THR A 130 37.44 5.03 -28.63
N VAL A 131 38.18 3.96 -28.95
CA VAL A 131 38.13 2.72 -28.17
C VAL A 131 38.48 3.05 -26.72
N GLY A 132 37.54 2.81 -25.79
CA GLY A 132 37.66 3.16 -24.37
C GLY A 132 36.69 4.24 -23.89
N ASP A 133 35.98 4.91 -24.80
CA ASP A 133 34.92 5.86 -24.42
C ASP A 133 33.68 5.13 -23.87
N TYR A 134 33.09 5.69 -22.82
CA TYR A 134 31.88 5.18 -22.21
C TYR A 134 30.65 5.79 -22.88
N VAL A 135 29.75 4.94 -23.36
CA VAL A 135 28.47 5.34 -23.94
C VAL A 135 27.38 4.83 -23.02
N ASP A 136 26.62 5.74 -22.42
CA ASP A 136 25.41 5.38 -21.69
C ASP A 136 24.30 5.09 -22.69
N VAL A 137 23.88 3.83 -22.72
CA VAL A 137 22.67 3.42 -23.42
C VAL A 137 21.54 3.47 -22.41
N LEU A 138 20.68 4.46 -22.56
CA LEU A 138 19.42 4.54 -21.83
C LEU A 138 18.43 3.63 -22.55
N LEU A 139 18.20 2.45 -21.97
CA LEU A 139 17.16 1.50 -22.38
C LEU A 139 15.80 1.96 -21.85
#